data_AF-A0AAJ1AA39-F1
#
_entry.id   AF-A0AAJ1AA39-F1
#
_cell.length_a   1.000
_cell.length_b   1.000
_cell.length_c   1.000
_cell.angle_alpha   90.00
_cell.angle_beta   90.00
_cell.angle_gamma   90.00
#
_symmetry.space_group_name_H-M   'P 1'
#
loop_
_entity.id
_entity.type
_entity.pdbx_description
1 polymer ?
#
loop_
_entity_poly.entity_id
_entity_poly.type
_entity_poly.pdbx_seq_one_letter_code
_entity_poly.pdbx_strand_id
1 'polypeptide(L)' 'MNRPPSPNIRLKKTSANTGSQRSSRVAGNAKQHYEHYLALAREKALSGDRIEAENYYQHAEHYFRSAAAIEPAAQETNL' A
#
# COMPACT_ATOMS: atom_id res chain seq x y z
N MET A 1 -26.50 25.65 33.79
CA MET A 1 -26.85 25.07 32.49
C MET A 1 -25.96 23.87 32.24
N ASN A 2 -26.42 22.69 32.66
CA ASN A 2 -25.70 21.42 32.52
C ASN A 2 -25.81 20.91 31.08
N ARG A 3 -24.67 20.75 30.38
CA ARG A 3 -24.63 20.02 29.11
C ARG A 3 -24.47 18.51 29.41
N PRO A 4 -25.33 17.63 28.87
CA PRO A 4 -25.22 16.20 29.10
C PRO A 4 -23.96 15.61 28.43
N PRO A 5 -23.36 14.54 28.99
CA PRO A 5 -22.27 13.82 28.33
C PRO A 5 -22.79 13.03 27.12
N SER A 6 -22.13 13.18 25.97
CA SER A 6 -22.42 12.46 24.72
C SER A 6 -22.16 10.95 24.84
N PRO A 7 -22.94 10.10 24.14
CA PRO A 7 -22.86 8.66 24.28
C PRO A 7 -21.62 8.07 23.58
N ASN A 8 -21.02 7.08 24.26
CA ASN A 8 -19.90 6.26 23.79
C ASN A 8 -20.13 5.69 22.38
N ILE A 9 -19.27 6.08 21.44
CA ILE A 9 -19.15 5.45 20.12
C ILE A 9 -18.60 4.03 20.35
N ARG A 10 -19.50 3.05 20.36
CA ARG A 10 -19.15 1.63 20.47
C ARG A 10 -18.42 1.21 19.20
N LEU A 11 -17.08 1.20 19.26
CA LEU A 11 -16.20 0.66 18.24
C LEU A 11 -16.51 -0.84 18.05
N LYS A 12 -17.36 -1.14 17.08
CA LYS A 12 -17.62 -2.52 16.66
C LYS A 12 -16.40 -2.95 15.85
N LYS A 13 -15.51 -3.71 16.50
CA LYS A 13 -14.51 -4.56 15.85
C LYS A 13 -15.22 -5.48 14.86
N THR A 14 -15.27 -5.10 13.59
CA THR A 14 -15.66 -6.03 12.52
C THR A 14 -14.48 -6.97 12.29
N SER A 15 -14.63 -8.13 12.93
CA SER A 15 -13.99 -9.39 12.62
C SER A 15 -13.67 -9.57 11.14
N ALA A 16 -12.41 -9.91 10.84
CA ALA A 16 -12.08 -10.94 9.86
C ALA A 16 -10.58 -11.25 9.95
N ASN A 17 -10.23 -12.05 10.96
CA ASN A 17 -9.02 -12.86 10.96
C ASN A 17 -9.02 -13.78 9.71
N THR A 18 -8.44 -13.31 8.61
CA THR A 18 -8.04 -14.12 7.43
C THR A 18 -6.59 -13.80 7.05
N GLY A 19 -5.76 -13.55 8.07
CA GLY A 19 -4.41 -12.99 7.96
C GLY A 19 -3.30 -13.94 7.50
N SER A 20 -3.55 -14.87 6.59
CA SER A 20 -2.44 -15.70 6.06
C SER A 20 -2.63 -16.15 4.60
N GLN A 21 -3.87 -16.33 4.13
CA GLN A 21 -4.13 -16.80 2.75
C GLN A 21 -4.29 -15.67 1.71
N ARG A 22 -4.48 -14.42 2.16
CA ARG A 22 -4.56 -13.24 1.28
C ARG A 22 -3.22 -12.51 1.14
N SER A 23 -2.31 -12.66 2.11
CA SER A 23 -1.03 -11.94 2.09
C SER A 23 -0.18 -12.30 0.86
N SER A 24 -0.08 -13.58 0.51
CA SER A 24 0.73 -14.06 -0.62
C SER A 24 0.20 -13.62 -1.99
N ARG A 25 -1.13 -13.54 -2.16
CA ARG A 25 -1.74 -13.02 -3.38
C ARG A 25 -1.61 -11.50 -3.48
N VAL A 26 -1.76 -10.80 -2.36
CA VAL A 26 -1.60 -9.34 -2.31
C VAL A 26 -0.14 -8.93 -2.52
N ALA A 27 0.82 -9.70 -2.01
CA ALA A 27 2.25 -9.51 -2.25
C ALA A 27 2.59 -9.62 -3.75
N GLY A 28 2.10 -10.68 -4.41
CA GLY A 28 2.26 -10.87 -5.86
C GLY A 28 1.64 -9.74 -6.69
N ASN A 29 0.46 -9.27 -6.27
CA ASN A 29 -0.21 -8.14 -6.92
C ASN A 29 0.56 -6.83 -6.71
N ALA A 30 1.10 -6.57 -5.51
CA ALA A 30 1.81 -5.32 -5.21
C ALA A 30 3.07 -5.15 -6.08
N LYS A 31 3.85 -6.22 -6.29
CA LYS A 31 5.00 -6.19 -7.19
C LYS A 31 4.59 -5.94 -8.65
N GLN A 32 3.53 -6.58 -9.13
CA GLN A 32 3.01 -6.36 -10.47
C GLN A 32 2.52 -4.91 -10.66
N HIS A 33 1.84 -4.34 -9.67
CA HIS A 33 1.42 -2.94 -9.70
C HIS A 33 2.63 -2.00 -9.75
N TYR A 34 3.67 -2.25 -8.95
CA TYR A 34 4.91 -1.48 -9.00
C TYR A 34 5.52 -1.44 -10.40
N GLU A 35 5.73 -2.60 -11.03
CA GLU A 35 6.33 -2.69 -12.37
C GLU A 35 5.45 -2.00 -13.43
N HIS A 36 4.13 -2.14 -13.33
CA HIS A 36 3.18 -1.47 -14.23
C HIS A 36 3.25 0.05 -14.13
N TYR A 37 3.22 0.61 -12.91
CA TYR A 37 3.28 2.06 -12.72
C TYR A 37 4.65 2.63 -13.08
N LEU A 38 5.73 1.88 -12.86
CA LEU A 38 7.07 2.28 -13.28
C LEU A 38 7.19 2.39 -14.81
N ALA A 39 6.59 1.45 -15.55
CA ALA A 39 6.55 1.49 -17.01
C ALA A 39 5.75 2.69 -17.52
N LEU A 40 4.55 2.92 -16.99
CA LEU A 40 3.71 4.08 -17.34
C LEU A 40 4.42 5.40 -17.06
N ALA A 41 5.06 5.54 -15.90
CA ALA A 41 5.80 6.75 -15.53
C ALA A 41 6.90 7.08 -16.55
N ARG A 42 7.60 6.07 -17.06
CA ARG A 42 8.62 6.24 -18.09
C ARG A 42 8.04 6.64 -19.43
N GLU A 43 6.93 6.02 -19.86
CA GLU A 43 6.25 6.40 -21.09
C GLU A 43 5.77 7.86 -21.04
N LYS A 44 5.17 8.29 -19.91
CA LYS A 44 4.74 9.68 -19.71
C LYS A 44 5.90 10.67 -19.62
N ALA A 45 7.01 10.26 -19.00
CA ALA A 45 8.22 11.07 -18.99
C ALA A 45 8.77 11.29 -20.42
N LEU A 46 8.70 10.25 -21.28
CA LEU A 46 9.13 10.32 -22.68
C LEU A 46 8.16 11.11 -23.57
N SER A 47 6.85 11.06 -23.31
CA SER A 47 5.84 11.88 -24.02
C SER A 47 5.92 13.37 -23.66
N GLY A 48 6.61 13.71 -22.56
CA GLY A 48 6.74 15.08 -22.06
C GLY A 48 5.73 15.45 -20.97
N ASP A 49 4.87 14.52 -20.57
CA ASP A 49 3.84 14.68 -19.54
C ASP A 49 4.42 14.51 -18.13
N ARG A 50 5.26 15.46 -17.72
CA ARG A 50 6.01 15.39 -16.45
C ARG A 50 5.12 15.28 -15.21
N ILE A 51 3.95 15.91 -15.21
CA ILE A 51 3.00 15.86 -14.09
C ILE A 51 2.39 14.47 -13.93
N GLU A 52 2.00 13.84 -15.04
CA GLU A 52 1.51 12.45 -15.01
C GLU A 52 2.62 11.48 -14.64
N ALA A 53 3.83 11.67 -15.16
CA ALA A 53 4.99 10.85 -14.80
C ALA A 53 5.25 10.86 -13.29
N GLU A 54 5.25 12.04 -12.65
CA GLU A 54 5.41 12.19 -11.20
C GLU A 54 4.30 11.49 -10.42
N ASN A 55 3.05 11.64 -10.87
CA ASN A 55 1.92 10.95 -10.26
C ASN A 55 2.11 9.42 -10.29
N TYR A 56 2.55 8.87 -11.41
CA TYR A 56 2.83 7.44 -11.53
C TYR A 56 4.05 6.98 -10.71
N TYR A 57 5.09 7.81 -10.58
CA TYR A 57 6.20 7.50 -9.68
C TYR A 57 5.76 7.41 -8.22
N GLN A 58 4.87 8.29 -7.77
CA GLN A 58 4.29 8.22 -6.43
C GLN A 58 3.46 6.93 -6.23
N HIS A 59 2.72 6.50 -7.25
CA HIS A 59 2.02 5.21 -7.22
C HIS A 59 3.01 4.04 -7.12
N ALA A 60 4.05 4.03 -7.94
CA ALA A 60 5.08 3.00 -7.87
C ALA A 60 5.72 2.95 -6.48
N GLU A 61 6.08 4.10 -5.91
CA GLU A 61 6.63 4.22 -4.55
C GLU A 61 5.68 3.64 -3.49
N HIS A 62 4.39 3.97 -3.57
CA HIS A 62 3.37 3.43 -2.66
C HIS A 62 3.29 1.89 -2.70
N TYR A 63 3.29 1.30 -3.90
CA TYR A 63 3.25 -0.15 -4.06
C TYR A 63 4.58 -0.81 -3.66
N PHE A 64 5.71 -0.15 -3.89
CA PHE A 64 7.02 -0.61 -3.44
C PHE A 64 7.09 -0.69 -1.91
N ARG A 65 6.66 0.36 -1.21
CA ARG A 65 6.57 0.35 0.26
C ARG A 65 5.59 -0.69 0.78
N SER A 66 4.45 -0.82 0.11
CA SER A 66 3.43 -1.81 0.48
C SER A 66 3.93 -3.24 0.28
N ALA A 67 4.65 -3.51 -0.80
CA ALA A 67 5.29 -4.81 -1.06
C ALA A 67 6.39 -5.09 -0.03
N ALA A 68 7.23 -4.11 0.29
CA ALA A 68 8.29 -4.24 1.30
C ALA A 68 7.75 -4.41 2.74
N ALA A 69 6.54 -3.90 3.03
CA ALA A 69 5.87 -4.14 4.31
C ALA A 69 5.21 -5.53 4.39
N ILE A 70 4.95 -6.17 3.25
CA ILE A 70 4.34 -7.51 3.17
C ILE A 70 5.40 -8.61 3.16
N GLU A 71 6.59 -8.35 2.61
CA GLU A 71 7.76 -9.20 2.82
C GLU A 71 8.28 -8.92 4.25
N PRO A 72 7.98 -9.76 5.27
CA PRO A 72 8.62 -9.59 6.56
C PRO A 72 10.12 -9.69 6.30
N ALA A 73 10.85 -8.62 6.65
CA ALA A 73 12.29 -8.52 6.59
C ALA A 73 12.98 -9.88 6.78
N ALA A 74 13.28 -10.56 5.68
CA ALA A 74 14.09 -11.78 5.66
C ALA A 74 15.57 -11.36 5.63
N GLN A 75 15.93 -10.52 6.59
CA GLN A 75 17.27 -10.06 6.95
C GLN A 75 17.11 -9.74 8.45
N GLU A 76 17.60 -10.53 9.42
CA GLU A 76 18.90 -11.15 9.56
C GLU A 76 18.75 -12.46 10.37
N THR A 77 19.25 -13.59 9.83
CA THR A 77 19.67 -14.74 10.65
C THR A 77 21.06 -15.14 10.17
N ASN A 78 22.06 -14.37 10.59
CA ASN A 78 23.44 -14.86 10.59
C ASN A 78 24.22 -14.14 11.68
N LEU A 79 24.17 -14.70 12.90
CA LEU A 79 25.31 -15.12 13.73
C LEU A 79 24.80 -15.54 15.11
#